data_AF-A0A3N5UWU1-F1
#
_entry.id   AF-A0A3N5UWU1-F1
#
_cell.length_a   1.000
_cell.length_b   1.000
_cell.length_c   1.000
_cell.angle_alpha   90.00
_cell.angle_beta   90.00
_cell.angle_gamma   90.00
#
_symmetry.space_group_name_H-M   'P 1'
#
loop_
_entity.id
_entity.type
_entity.pdbx_description
1 polymer ?
#
loop_
_entity_poly.entity_id
_entity_poly.type
_entity_poly.pdbx_seq_one_letter_code
_entity_poly.pdbx_strand_id
1 'polypeptide(L)'
;MVNVKQKWENKRFVQYDKYTEQKGKQVTKKPVFFGLVNCIPNDNGRGCDKTAAASVIKHSRPTDYQVVFKESYFNRNQNNPSKVKKIINHELAHIPHGNNSHGPAWQRTAKKLGAGEYATAKGTIKKKRR
;
A
#
# COMPACT_ATOMS: atom_id res chain seq x y z
N MET A 1 3.33 -24.50 16.81
CA MET A 1 2.79 -23.21 17.29
C MET A 1 2.13 -22.47 16.14
N VAL A 2 0.81 -22.60 15.98
CA VAL A 2 -0.01 -21.71 15.14
C VAL A 2 -1.24 -21.39 15.97
N ASN A 3 -1.34 -20.16 16.47
CA ASN A 3 -2.52 -19.69 17.18
C ASN A 3 -2.97 -18.38 16.52
N VAL A 4 -3.61 -18.54 15.36
CA VAL A 4 -4.25 -17.47 14.59
C VAL A 4 -5.74 -17.49 14.92
N LYS A 5 -6.07 -17.13 16.17
CA LYS A 5 -7.42 -16.65 16.54
C LYS A 5 -7.39 -15.13 16.29
N GLN A 6 -8.32 -14.47 15.62
CA GLN A 6 -9.67 -14.82 15.23
C GLN A 6 -10.16 -13.76 14.22
N LYS A 7 -10.93 -14.21 13.23
CA LYS A 7 -12.01 -13.54 12.47
C LYS A 7 -12.01 -12.02 12.35
N TRP A 8 -12.14 -11.51 11.12
CA TRP A 8 -13.40 -10.88 10.68
C TRP A 8 -13.73 -11.34 9.26
N GLU A 9 -15.00 -11.66 9.08
CA GLU A 9 -15.55 -12.50 8.02
C GLU A 9 -15.49 -11.81 6.64
N ASN A 10 -15.25 -12.64 5.61
CA ASN A 10 -15.21 -12.32 4.19
C ASN A 10 -13.90 -11.77 3.59
N LYS A 11 -13.05 -12.76 3.25
CA LYS A 11 -12.21 -12.85 2.04
C LYS A 11 -10.89 -12.05 2.02
N ARG A 12 -9.79 -12.83 2.13
CA ARG A 12 -8.43 -12.62 1.60
C ARG A 12 -7.44 -11.72 2.36
N PHE A 13 -7.10 -11.98 3.62
CA PHE A 13 -5.80 -11.52 4.17
C PHE A 13 -5.31 -12.57 5.19
N VAL A 14 -4.03 -12.93 5.34
CA VAL A 14 -2.84 -12.10 5.59
C VAL A 14 -1.60 -12.88 5.12
N GLN A 15 -0.76 -12.32 4.27
CA GLN A 15 0.66 -12.65 4.33
C GLN A 15 1.32 -11.53 5.12
N TYR A 16 1.80 -11.85 6.32
CA TYR A 16 2.68 -10.98 7.08
C TYR A 16 3.97 -10.85 6.29
N ASP A 17 4.01 -9.89 5.38
CA ASP A 17 5.28 -9.50 4.82
C ASP A 17 5.98 -8.64 5.89
N LYS A 18 7.05 -9.20 6.45
CA LYS A 18 7.85 -8.57 7.51
C LYS A 18 8.33 -7.18 7.09
N TYR A 19 8.46 -6.92 5.78
CA TYR A 19 8.92 -5.64 5.27
C TYR A 19 7.87 -4.53 5.44
N THR A 20 6.61 -4.73 5.03
CA THR A 20 5.54 -3.75 5.26
C THR A 20 5.30 -3.53 6.74
N GLU A 21 5.37 -4.58 7.55
CA GLU A 21 5.23 -4.45 9.00
C GLU A 21 6.33 -3.55 9.59
N GLN A 22 7.60 -3.83 9.27
CA GLN A 22 8.73 -3.04 9.75
C GLN A 22 8.70 -1.59 9.26
N LYS A 23 8.39 -1.36 7.98
CA LYS A 23 8.30 -0.02 7.41
C LYS A 23 7.08 0.74 7.94
N GLY A 24 5.96 0.05 8.11
CA GLY A 24 4.74 0.59 8.70
C GLY A 24 4.93 1.07 10.13
N LYS A 25 5.69 0.32 10.94
CA LYS A 25 6.09 0.74 12.30
C LYS A 25 6.90 2.03 12.30
N GLN A 26 7.71 2.30 11.27
CA GLN A 26 8.49 3.55 11.16
C GLN A 26 7.60 4.79 10.99
N VAL A 27 6.38 4.65 10.46
CA VAL A 27 5.46 5.78 10.23
C VAL A 27 4.26 5.82 11.16
N THR A 28 3.82 4.69 11.70
CA THR A 28 2.60 4.61 12.53
C THR A 28 2.85 4.20 13.98
N LYS A 29 4.07 3.75 14.32
CA LYS A 29 4.41 3.04 15.58
C LYS A 29 3.61 1.74 15.82
N LYS A 30 2.74 1.35 14.90
CA LYS A 30 1.93 0.12 14.89
C LYS A 30 2.28 -0.73 13.66
N PRO A 31 1.98 -2.04 13.66
CA PRO A 31 2.11 -2.82 12.44
C PRO A 31 1.16 -2.27 11.36
N VAL A 32 1.64 -2.27 10.11
CA VAL A 32 0.82 -2.04 8.92
C VAL A 32 0.76 -3.35 8.15
N PHE A 33 -0.43 -3.72 7.71
CA PHE A 33 -0.66 -4.99 7.04
C PHE A 33 -0.53 -4.85 5.53
N PHE A 34 -0.14 -5.94 4.87
CA PHE A 34 -0.12 -6.05 3.42
C PHE A 34 -1.22 -7.00 2.96
N GLY A 35 -1.76 -6.75 1.76
CA GLY A 35 -2.22 -7.85 0.94
C GLY A 35 -2.89 -7.42 -0.35
N LEU A 36 -3.68 -8.32 -0.90
CA LEU A 36 -4.03 -8.30 -2.32
C LEU A 36 -5.53 -8.15 -2.52
N VAL A 37 -5.89 -7.22 -3.40
CA VAL A 37 -7.26 -6.96 -3.81
C VAL A 37 -7.40 -7.06 -5.33
N ASN A 38 -8.56 -7.48 -5.80
CA ASN A 38 -8.88 -7.46 -7.24
C ASN A 38 -9.13 -6.02 -7.74
N CYS A 39 -9.59 -5.17 -6.83
CA CYS A 39 -10.11 -3.85 -7.11
C CYS A 39 -9.67 -2.88 -6.02
N ILE A 40 -9.05 -1.78 -6.42
CA ILE A 40 -8.89 -0.61 -5.55
C ILE A 40 -10.05 0.31 -5.91
N PRO A 41 -10.95 0.65 -4.97
CA PRO A 41 -12.04 1.58 -5.25
C PRO A 41 -11.45 2.93 -5.66
N ASN A 42 -12.06 3.55 -6.68
CA ASN A 42 -11.73 4.93 -7.03
C ASN A 42 -12.29 5.92 -5.98
N ASP A 43 -11.84 7.17 -6.05
CA ASP A 43 -12.19 8.23 -5.08
C ASP A 43 -13.71 8.51 -4.98
N ASN A 44 -14.49 8.16 -6.01
CA ASN A 44 -15.95 8.32 -6.04
C ASN A 44 -16.72 7.07 -5.55
N GLY A 45 -16.02 6.02 -5.10
CA GLY A 45 -16.60 4.78 -4.58
C GLY A 45 -17.32 3.91 -5.62
N ARG A 46 -17.28 4.26 -6.91
CA ARG A 46 -17.95 3.55 -8.00
C ARG A 46 -16.92 2.90 -8.94
N GLY A 47 -16.66 1.62 -8.71
CA GLY A 47 -15.82 0.80 -9.57
C GLY A 47 -14.34 0.84 -9.22
N CYS A 48 -13.52 0.20 -10.06
CA CYS A 48 -12.10 0.01 -9.78
C CYS A 48 -11.24 1.09 -10.43
N ASP A 49 -10.33 1.68 -9.65
CA ASP A 49 -9.23 2.44 -10.18
C ASP A 49 -8.37 1.55 -11.08
N LYS A 50 -8.30 1.93 -12.35
CA LYS A 50 -7.52 1.23 -13.38
C LYS A 50 -6.04 1.67 -13.38
N THR A 51 -5.74 2.77 -12.71
CA THR A 51 -4.44 3.44 -12.67
C THR A 51 -3.67 3.25 -11.37
N ALA A 52 -4.36 2.99 -10.26
CA ALA A 52 -3.74 2.67 -8.98
C ALA A 52 -3.14 1.26 -8.99
N ALA A 53 -1.88 1.16 -8.55
CA ALA A 53 -1.22 -0.11 -8.27
C ALA A 53 -1.51 -0.60 -6.84
N ALA A 54 -1.56 0.33 -5.88
CA ALA A 54 -1.80 0.09 -4.47
C ALA A 54 -2.55 1.27 -3.84
N SER A 55 -3.02 1.10 -2.60
CA SER A 55 -3.65 2.14 -1.79
C SER A 55 -3.52 1.80 -0.30
N VAL A 56 -3.56 2.80 0.58
CA VAL A 56 -3.73 2.60 2.02
C VAL A 56 -5.19 2.65 2.41
N ILE A 57 -5.64 1.62 3.12
CA ILE A 57 -6.92 1.59 3.83
C ILE A 57 -6.66 1.83 5.31
N LYS A 58 -7.42 2.76 5.89
CA LYS A 58 -7.47 2.99 7.34
C LYS A 58 -8.69 2.26 7.90
N HIS A 59 -8.47 1.35 8.84
CA HIS A 59 -9.53 0.63 9.53
C HIS A 59 -9.96 1.40 10.78
N SER A 60 -11.27 1.39 11.07
CA SER A 60 -11.85 2.22 12.14
C SER A 60 -11.57 1.68 13.55
N ARG A 61 -11.49 0.35 13.73
CA ARG A 61 -11.20 -0.32 15.01
C ARG A 61 -10.61 -1.73 14.79
N PRO A 62 -9.40 -2.03 15.30
CA PRO A 62 -8.40 -1.09 15.81
C PRO A 62 -7.99 -0.11 14.70
N THR A 63 -7.43 1.06 15.05
CA THR A 63 -6.84 2.00 14.06
C THR A 63 -5.60 1.37 13.44
N ASP A 64 -5.85 0.47 12.52
CA ASP A 64 -4.88 -0.31 11.78
C ASP A 64 -4.86 0.19 10.34
N TYR A 65 -3.65 0.25 9.78
CA TYR A 65 -3.48 0.59 8.39
C TYR A 65 -3.18 -0.69 7.61
N GLN A 66 -3.65 -0.70 6.37
CA GLN A 66 -3.40 -1.78 5.45
C GLN A 66 -3.00 -1.20 4.10
N VAL A 67 -1.85 -1.62 3.58
CA VAL A 67 -1.47 -1.40 2.19
C VAL A 67 -2.13 -2.52 1.37
N VAL A 68 -3.12 -2.16 0.56
CA VAL A 68 -3.72 -3.07 -0.41
C VAL A 68 -3.08 -2.88 -1.77
N PHE A 69 -2.71 -3.99 -2.40
CA PHE A 69 -2.10 -4.02 -3.70
C PHE A 69 -3.02 -4.70 -4.70
N LYS A 70 -3.12 -4.16 -5.92
CA LYS A 70 -3.88 -4.82 -6.99
C LYS A 70 -3.21 -6.14 -7.36
N GLU A 71 -3.90 -7.25 -7.18
CA GLU A 71 -3.36 -8.61 -7.36
C GLU A 71 -2.75 -8.80 -8.76
N SER A 72 -3.43 -8.33 -9.81
CA SER A 72 -2.92 -8.40 -11.18
C SER A 72 -1.65 -7.56 -11.41
N TYR A 73 -1.44 -6.48 -10.66
CA TYR A 73 -0.19 -5.73 -10.72
C TYR A 73 0.91 -6.45 -9.95
N PHE A 74 0.61 -6.91 -8.73
CA PHE A 74 1.56 -7.64 -7.90
C PHE A 74 2.11 -8.86 -8.63
N ASN A 75 1.24 -9.71 -9.19
CA ASN A 75 1.64 -10.93 -9.90
C ASN A 75 2.53 -10.62 -11.12
N ARG A 76 2.27 -9.53 -11.85
CA ARG A 76 3.13 -9.09 -12.96
C ARG A 76 4.51 -8.60 -12.53
N ASN A 77 4.66 -8.19 -11.27
CA ASN A 77 5.90 -7.63 -10.73
C ASN A 77 6.49 -8.50 -9.61
N GLN A 78 6.05 -9.76 -9.46
CA GLN A 78 6.55 -10.67 -8.42
C GLN A 78 8.07 -10.92 -8.55
N ASN A 79 8.57 -10.94 -9.79
CA ASN A 79 10.00 -11.08 -10.09
C ASN A 79 10.78 -9.74 -9.96
N ASN A 80 10.11 -8.65 -9.58
CA ASN A 80 10.73 -7.36 -9.30
C ASN A 80 10.35 -6.85 -7.90
N PRO A 81 10.88 -7.49 -6.83
CA PRO A 81 10.53 -7.15 -5.45
C PRO A 81 10.92 -5.71 -5.08
N SER A 82 11.96 -5.14 -5.70
CA SER A 82 12.36 -3.74 -5.48
C SER A 82 11.24 -2.77 -5.87
N LYS A 83 10.58 -3.01 -7.00
CA LYS A 83 9.48 -2.18 -7.48
C LYS A 83 8.25 -2.27 -6.58
N VAL A 84 7.89 -3.47 -6.14
CA VAL A 84 6.78 -3.68 -5.19
C VAL A 84 7.07 -2.94 -3.87
N LYS A 85 8.28 -3.07 -3.33
CA LYS A 85 8.72 -2.37 -2.11
C LYS A 85 8.67 -0.86 -2.23
N LYS A 86 9.09 -0.29 -3.38
CA LYS A 86 9.00 1.15 -3.64
C LYS A 86 7.56 1.67 -3.60
N ILE A 87 6.62 0.91 -4.18
CA ILE A 87 5.19 1.26 -4.14
C ILE A 87 4.64 1.14 -2.71
N ILE A 88 5.00 0.10 -1.97
CA ILE A 88 4.64 0.00 -0.55
C ILE A 88 5.13 1.22 0.23
N ASN A 89 6.38 1.64 0.05
CA ASN A 89 6.92 2.84 0.71
C ASN A 89 6.19 4.13 0.32
N HIS A 90 5.74 4.24 -0.94
CA HIS A 90 4.89 5.34 -1.41
C HIS A 90 3.57 5.39 -0.63
N GLU A 91 2.88 4.25 -0.55
CA GLU A 91 1.62 4.13 0.18
C GLU A 91 1.80 4.42 1.68
N LEU A 92 2.82 3.86 2.31
CA LEU A 92 3.11 4.11 3.73
C LEU A 92 3.37 5.58 4.05
N ALA A 93 3.93 6.35 3.11
CA ALA A 93 4.14 7.78 3.31
C ALA A 93 2.82 8.58 3.35
N HIS A 94 1.72 8.06 2.79
CA HIS A 94 0.40 8.71 2.89
C HIS A 94 -0.19 8.66 4.30
N ILE A 95 0.19 7.68 5.12
CA ILE A 95 -0.39 7.51 6.46
C ILE A 95 -0.26 8.77 7.35
N PRO A 96 0.94 9.36 7.54
CA PRO A 96 1.09 10.56 8.37
C PRO A 96 0.64 11.87 7.70
N HIS A 97 0.48 11.91 6.37
CA HIS A 97 0.29 13.17 5.61
C HIS A 97 -1.07 13.27 4.89
N GLY A 98 -1.87 12.22 4.91
CA GLY A 98 -3.14 12.14 4.17
C GLY A 98 -2.99 11.67 2.72
N ASN A 99 -4.11 11.24 2.14
CA ASN A 99 -4.14 10.56 0.83
C ASN A 99 -3.96 11.49 -0.39
N ASN A 100 -4.18 12.81 -0.26
CA ASN A 100 -4.44 13.64 -1.43
C ASN A 100 -3.34 14.65 -1.82
N SER A 101 -2.19 14.67 -1.15
CA SER A 101 -1.14 15.65 -1.50
C SER A 101 0.28 15.12 -1.34
N HIS A 102 1.01 15.03 -2.47
CA HIS A 102 2.46 14.76 -2.52
C HIS A 102 3.30 16.00 -2.18
N GLY A 103 2.92 16.70 -1.10
CA GLY A 103 3.61 17.90 -0.64
C GLY A 103 5.02 17.62 -0.10
N PRO A 104 5.83 18.66 0.17
CA PRO A 104 7.23 18.48 0.58
C PRO A 104 7.42 17.59 1.82
N ALA A 105 6.48 17.62 2.78
CA ALA A 105 6.52 16.78 3.96
C ALA A 105 6.34 15.29 3.60
N TRP A 106 5.40 14.97 2.71
CA TRP A 106 5.20 13.63 2.20
C TRP A 106 6.41 13.14 1.41
N GLN A 107 6.97 13.98 0.53
CA GLN A 107 8.13 13.62 -0.30
C GLN A 107 9.35 13.25 0.57
N ARG A 108 9.58 13.99 1.66
CA ARG A 108 10.64 13.66 2.63
C ARG A 108 10.43 12.29 3.27
N THR A 109 9.20 11.99 3.71
CA THR A 109 8.86 10.68 4.27
C THR A 109 9.02 9.57 3.24
N ALA A 110 8.49 9.75 2.03
CA ALA A 110 8.59 8.78 0.94
C ALA A 110 10.06 8.49 0.56
N LYS A 111 10.90 9.53 0.47
CA LYS A 111 12.35 9.38 0.23
C LYS A 111 13.04 8.62 1.35
N LYS A 112 12.75 8.95 2.62
CA LYS A 112 13.30 8.27 3.80
C LYS A 112 12.92 6.79 3.84
N LEU A 113 11.70 6.44 3.43
CA LEU A 113 11.25 5.06 3.37
C LEU A 113 11.89 4.27 2.23
N GLY A 114 12.33 4.95 1.16
CA GLY A 114 12.97 4.35 -0.02
C GLY A 114 12.03 4.21 -1.22
N ALA A 115 11.05 5.10 -1.38
CA ALA A 115 10.13 5.08 -2.53
C ALA A 115 10.82 5.47 -3.86
N GLY A 116 11.94 6.19 -3.82
CA GLY A 116 12.69 6.58 -5.03
C GLY A 116 11.88 7.48 -5.96
N GLU A 117 11.81 7.13 -7.25
CA GLU A 117 11.01 7.85 -8.26
C GLU A 117 9.51 7.95 -7.91
N TYR A 118 9.00 7.02 -7.10
CA TYR A 118 7.63 7.07 -6.60
C TYR A 118 7.45 8.17 -5.54
N ALA A 119 8.51 8.81 -5.03
CA ALA A 119 8.39 9.96 -4.15
C ALA A 119 8.00 11.25 -4.89
N THR A 120 7.87 11.24 -6.22
CA THR A 120 7.45 12.40 -7.02
C THR A 120 6.31 12.08 -7.98
N ALA A 121 6.14 10.81 -8.35
CA ALA A 121 5.01 10.33 -9.12
C ALA A 121 3.94 9.71 -8.22
N LYS A 122 2.66 9.99 -8.47
CA LYS A 122 1.56 9.08 -8.09
C LYS A 122 2.00 7.66 -8.47
N GLY A 123 1.71 6.63 -7.66
CA GLY A 123 1.92 5.22 -8.00
C GLY A 123 1.11 4.76 -9.22
N THR A 124 1.17 5.47 -10.33
CA THR A 124 0.40 5.27 -11.54
C THR A 124 1.04 4.19 -12.38
N ILE A 125 0.21 3.24 -12.76
CA ILE A 125 0.52 2.31 -13.83
C ILE A 125 0.69 3.15 -15.10
N LYS A 126 1.93 3.46 -15.51
CA LYS A 126 2.20 4.08 -16.82
C LYS A 126 1.49 3.23 -17.89
N LYS A 127 0.44 3.77 -18.53
CA LYS A 127 -0.09 3.16 -19.76
C LYS A 127 1.06 3.15 -20.76
N LYS A 128 1.54 1.95 -21.12
CA LYS A 128 2.42 1.81 -22.28
C LYS A 128 1.61 2.34 -23.47
N ARG A 129 2.02 3.47 -24.05
CA ARG A 129 1.49 3.90 -25.36
C ARG A 129 1.82 2.75 -26.32
N ARG A 130 0.77 2.19 -26.93
CA ARG A 130 0.90 1.28 -28.07
C ARG A 130 1.41 2.08 -29.25
#